data_AF-A0A7S1GKR8-F1
#
_entry.id   AF-A0A7S1GKR8-F1
#
_cell.length_a   1.000
_cell.length_b   1.000
_cell.length_c   1.000
_cell.angle_alpha   90.00
_cell.angle_beta   90.00
_cell.angle_gamma   90.00
#
_symmetry.space_group_name_H-M   'P 1'
#
loop_
_entity.id
_entity.type
_entity.pdbx_description
1 polymer ?
#
loop_
_entity_poly.entity_id
_entity_poly.type
_entity_poly.pdbx_seq_one_letter_code
_entity_poly.pdbx_strand_id
1 'polypeptide(L)'
;RSYYLKFMSTHEPYDHDHGDPIQAASQIMQDYDFIGVSERMLESLVVLQLILGLNTSDILFLNAKTQGGFDDGVFHQQCTYIQPSYLSSNLLQFLDSHQWHNFTRGDSLLYVAVNKSLDLTIDALGRKTVEKKVKYLEWALSQVQTRCTDEVVFPCSKGGVFAADNDCLLWDSGCGYNCIDRVVEELNIQ
;
A
#
# COMPACT_ATOMS: atom_id res chain seq x y z
N ARG A 1 1.92 8.55 -21.90
CA ARG A 1 1.72 7.16 -21.41
C ARG A 1 1.41 7.18 -19.91
N SER A 2 0.13 7.13 -19.54
CA SER A 2 -0.29 6.82 -18.15
C SER A 2 0.09 5.36 -17.90
N TYR A 3 1.10 5.17 -17.04
CA TYR A 3 1.67 3.84 -16.77
C TYR A 3 0.64 2.99 -16.03
N TYR A 4 -0.05 3.53 -15.03
CA TYR A 4 -0.87 2.75 -14.11
C TYR A 4 -2.17 2.24 -14.73
N LEU A 5 -2.90 3.05 -15.50
CA LEU A 5 -4.10 2.58 -16.20
C LEU A 5 -3.82 1.37 -17.11
N LYS A 6 -2.63 1.33 -17.71
CA LYS A 6 -2.22 0.20 -18.56
C LYS A 6 -2.07 -1.10 -17.75
N PHE A 7 -1.52 -1.04 -16.54
CA PHE A 7 -1.32 -2.24 -15.71
C PHE A 7 -2.57 -2.66 -14.94
N MET A 8 -3.47 -1.72 -14.67
CA MET A 8 -4.73 -2.01 -13.98
C MET A 8 -5.84 -2.44 -14.94
N SER A 9 -5.74 -2.17 -16.24
CA SER A 9 -6.70 -2.70 -17.22
C SER A 9 -6.60 -4.22 -17.29
N THR A 10 -7.72 -4.91 -17.08
CA THR A 10 -7.80 -6.37 -17.30
C THR A 10 -8.12 -6.72 -18.76
N HIS A 11 -8.46 -5.70 -19.56
CA HIS A 11 -8.76 -5.77 -20.98
C HIS A 11 -7.56 -5.27 -21.81
N GLU A 12 -7.79 -4.83 -23.06
CA GLU A 12 -6.72 -4.27 -23.88
C GLU A 12 -5.94 -3.17 -23.13
N PRO A 13 -4.60 -3.11 -23.29
CA PRO A 13 -3.80 -2.15 -22.56
C PRO A 13 -4.21 -0.73 -22.93
N TYR A 14 -4.54 0.09 -21.95
CA TYR A 14 -4.86 1.50 -22.18
C TYR A 14 -3.73 2.18 -22.97
N ASP A 15 -4.05 2.65 -24.17
CA ASP A 15 -3.18 3.51 -24.95
C ASP A 15 -3.47 4.97 -24.60
N HIS A 16 -2.45 5.69 -24.12
CA HIS A 16 -2.60 7.09 -23.74
C HIS A 16 -2.80 8.02 -24.94
N ASP A 17 -2.33 7.62 -26.12
CA ASP A 17 -2.40 8.44 -27.33
C ASP A 17 -3.77 8.33 -28.04
N HIS A 18 -4.52 7.25 -27.78
CA HIS A 18 -5.77 6.92 -28.50
C HIS A 18 -6.94 6.48 -27.59
N GLY A 19 -6.71 6.21 -26.32
CA GLY A 19 -7.71 5.71 -25.38
C GLY A 19 -8.49 6.83 -24.69
N ASP A 20 -9.77 6.57 -24.41
CA ASP A 20 -10.58 7.43 -23.56
C ASP A 20 -10.27 7.15 -22.07
N PRO A 21 -9.67 8.10 -21.33
CA PRO A 21 -9.32 7.91 -19.93
C PRO A 21 -10.55 7.67 -19.04
N ILE A 22 -11.73 8.19 -19.41
CA ILE A 22 -12.96 7.98 -18.65
C ILE A 22 -13.43 6.53 -18.82
N GLN A 23 -13.44 6.04 -20.05
CA GLN A 23 -13.80 4.65 -20.34
C GLN A 23 -12.84 3.68 -19.63
N ALA A 24 -11.54 3.93 -19.69
CA ALA A 24 -10.53 3.09 -19.04
C ALA A 24 -10.71 3.05 -17.51
N ALA A 25 -10.88 4.21 -16.87
CA ALA A 25 -11.15 4.27 -15.43
C ALA A 25 -12.46 3.55 -15.07
N SER A 26 -13.51 3.72 -15.88
CA SER A 26 -14.79 3.04 -15.66
C SER A 26 -14.69 1.51 -15.79
N GLN A 27 -13.91 1.00 -16.74
CA GLN A 27 -13.68 -0.44 -16.92
C GLN A 27 -12.93 -1.01 -15.73
N ILE A 28 -11.85 -0.36 -15.29
CA ILE A 28 -11.10 -0.78 -14.09
C ILE A 28 -12.03 -0.83 -12.87
N MET A 29 -12.90 0.17 -12.68
CA MET A 29 -13.86 0.17 -11.58
C MET A 29 -14.91 -0.96 -11.65
N GLN A 30 -15.16 -1.53 -12.84
CA GLN A 30 -16.10 -2.63 -13.04
C GLN A 30 -15.43 -4.01 -12.93
N ASP A 31 -14.14 -4.09 -13.25
CA ASP A 31 -13.39 -5.34 -13.32
C ASP A 31 -12.92 -5.86 -11.95
N TYR A 32 -12.80 -4.97 -10.95
CA TYR A 32 -12.30 -5.31 -9.61
C TYR A 32 -13.40 -5.26 -8.55
N ASP A 33 -13.50 -6.31 -7.75
CA ASP A 33 -14.42 -6.38 -6.60
C ASP A 33 -14.05 -5.40 -5.48
N PHE A 34 -12.76 -5.04 -5.36
CA PHE A 34 -12.25 -4.07 -4.41
C PHE A 34 -10.96 -3.43 -4.91
N ILE A 35 -10.82 -2.12 -4.69
CA ILE A 35 -9.60 -1.37 -4.96
C ILE A 35 -9.26 -0.55 -3.70
N GLY A 36 -8.09 -0.78 -3.13
CA GLY A 36 -7.58 -0.02 -1.98
C GLY A 36 -6.88 1.28 -2.39
N VAL A 37 -6.78 2.22 -1.45
CA VAL A 37 -6.07 3.50 -1.62
C VAL A 37 -4.90 3.55 -0.64
N SER A 38 -3.69 3.81 -1.13
CA SER A 38 -2.47 3.86 -0.31
C SER A 38 -2.51 4.92 0.79
N GLU A 39 -3.05 6.10 0.49
CA GLU A 39 -3.20 7.22 1.42
C GLU A 39 -4.21 6.91 2.54
N ARG A 40 -5.06 5.89 2.32
CA ARG A 40 -6.06 5.37 3.25
C ARG A 40 -5.84 3.88 3.48
N MET A 41 -4.58 3.45 3.56
CA MET A 41 -4.22 2.03 3.58
C MET A 41 -4.90 1.27 4.72
N LEU A 42 -4.93 1.83 5.95
CA LEU A 42 -5.55 1.16 7.09
C LEU A 42 -7.07 1.04 6.95
N GLU A 43 -7.75 2.07 6.44
CA GLU A 43 -9.18 1.99 6.12
C GLU A 43 -9.44 0.95 5.03
N SER A 44 -8.61 0.93 3.99
CA SER A 44 -8.71 -0.03 2.89
C SER A 44 -8.53 -1.46 3.37
N LEU A 45 -7.53 -1.72 4.24
CA LEU A 45 -7.30 -3.04 4.83
C LEU A 45 -8.45 -3.48 5.74
N VAL A 46 -8.99 -2.58 6.57
CA VAL A 46 -10.15 -2.89 7.42
C VAL A 46 -11.40 -3.16 6.60
N VAL A 47 -11.65 -2.40 5.54
CA VAL A 47 -12.78 -2.65 4.64
C VAL A 47 -12.62 -4.03 3.98
N LEU A 48 -11.44 -4.34 3.45
CA LEU A 48 -11.16 -5.65 2.86
C LEU A 48 -11.31 -6.79 3.88
N GLN A 49 -10.81 -6.60 5.10
CA GLN A 49 -10.96 -7.52 6.23
C GLN A 49 -12.44 -7.82 6.49
N LEU A 50 -13.29 -6.78 6.54
CA LEU A 50 -14.72 -6.94 6.80
C LEU A 50 -15.46 -7.62 5.65
N ILE A 51 -15.09 -7.33 4.40
CA ILE A 51 -15.68 -7.97 3.21
C ILE A 51 -15.35 -9.47 3.17
N LEU A 52 -14.10 -9.83 3.47
CA LEU A 52 -13.60 -11.20 3.40
C LEU A 52 -13.80 -12.01 4.69
N GLY A 53 -14.22 -11.37 5.78
CA GLY A 53 -14.39 -12.02 7.09
C GLY A 53 -13.06 -12.44 7.72
N LEU A 54 -12.00 -11.66 7.50
CA LEU A 54 -10.66 -11.93 8.03
C LEU A 54 -10.50 -11.48 9.48
N ASN A 55 -9.56 -12.10 10.18
CA ASN A 55 -9.13 -11.68 11.50
C ASN A 55 -8.17 -10.49 11.40
N THR A 56 -8.04 -9.72 12.48
CA THR A 56 -7.12 -8.57 12.51
C THR A 56 -5.68 -9.03 12.43
N SER A 57 -5.38 -10.22 12.95
CA SER A 57 -4.08 -10.89 12.82
C SER A 57 -3.64 -11.04 11.36
N ASP A 58 -4.57 -11.29 10.45
CA ASP A 58 -4.30 -11.63 9.04
C ASP A 58 -3.81 -10.41 8.23
N ILE A 59 -4.00 -9.21 8.78
CA ILE A 59 -3.66 -7.95 8.10
C ILE A 59 -2.60 -7.13 8.87
N LEU A 60 -1.92 -7.75 9.84
CA LEU A 60 -0.79 -7.12 10.54
C LEU A 60 0.47 -7.17 9.67
N PHE A 61 1.30 -6.14 9.79
CA PHE A 61 2.56 -6.02 9.05
C PHE A 61 3.57 -5.18 9.82
N LEU A 62 4.85 -5.34 9.44
CA LEU A 62 5.95 -4.46 9.88
C LEU A 62 6.33 -3.48 8.78
N ASN A 63 6.88 -2.34 9.19
CA ASN A 63 7.31 -1.31 8.26
C ASN A 63 8.73 -1.66 7.81
N ALA A 64 8.89 -2.11 6.57
CA ALA A 64 10.17 -2.60 6.07
C ALA A 64 10.94 -1.58 5.20
N LYS A 65 10.28 -0.55 4.65
CA LYS A 65 10.85 0.35 3.64
C LYS A 65 10.40 1.80 3.82
N THR A 66 10.92 2.45 4.85
CA THR A 66 10.63 3.86 5.10
C THR A 66 11.73 4.75 4.55
N GLN A 67 11.42 6.02 4.29
CA GLN A 67 12.41 7.04 3.97
C GLN A 67 13.57 7.02 4.99
N GLY A 68 14.80 7.16 4.49
CA GLY A 68 16.01 7.06 5.31
C GLY A 68 16.46 5.63 5.64
N GLY A 69 15.71 4.61 5.21
CA GLY A 69 16.11 3.21 5.26
C GLY A 69 16.83 2.75 4.00
N PHE A 70 16.88 1.43 3.82
CA PHE A 70 17.50 0.79 2.67
C PHE A 70 16.56 -0.27 2.08
N ASP A 71 16.59 -0.40 0.77
CA ASP A 71 15.85 -1.40 0.00
C ASP A 71 16.83 -2.32 -0.73
N ASP A 72 16.62 -3.64 -0.71
CA ASP A 72 17.51 -4.57 -1.41
C ASP A 72 17.25 -4.61 -2.93
N GLY A 73 16.10 -4.07 -3.36
CA GLY A 73 15.70 -3.93 -4.76
C GLY A 73 15.69 -5.24 -5.55
N VAL A 74 15.82 -6.39 -4.87
CA VAL A 74 16.03 -7.74 -5.41
C VAL A 74 17.22 -7.83 -6.41
N PHE A 75 18.00 -6.76 -6.58
CA PHE A 75 19.00 -6.60 -7.63
C PHE A 75 20.40 -6.68 -7.04
N HIS A 76 21.16 -7.70 -7.44
CA HIS A 76 22.55 -7.92 -7.03
C HIS A 76 22.83 -8.01 -5.51
N GLN A 77 21.82 -8.26 -4.67
CA GLN A 77 22.01 -8.35 -3.21
C GLN A 77 22.61 -7.06 -2.62
N GLN A 78 22.19 -5.90 -3.13
CA GLN A 78 22.70 -4.59 -2.72
C GLN A 78 21.60 -3.74 -2.09
N CYS A 79 21.90 -3.22 -0.90
CA CYS A 79 21.01 -2.30 -0.20
C CYS A 79 21.16 -0.87 -0.74
N THR A 80 20.10 -0.37 -1.35
CA THR A 80 19.99 0.98 -1.91
C THR A 80 19.30 1.91 -0.91
N TYR A 81 19.93 3.04 -0.61
CA TYR A 81 19.37 4.02 0.33
C TYR A 81 18.10 4.68 -0.23
N ILE A 82 17.03 4.68 0.57
CA ILE A 82 15.75 5.28 0.23
C ILE A 82 15.80 6.78 0.55
N GLN A 83 16.03 7.58 -0.50
CA GLN A 83 16.10 9.03 -0.37
C GLN A 83 14.76 9.62 0.09
N PRO A 84 14.78 10.58 1.03
CA PRO A 84 13.59 11.36 1.34
C PRO A 84 13.07 12.07 0.08
N SER A 85 11.74 12.15 -0.06
CA SER A 85 11.14 12.85 -1.18
C SER A 85 11.48 14.34 -1.13
N TYR A 86 12.02 14.87 -2.23
CA TYR A 86 12.32 16.29 -2.40
C TYR A 86 11.73 16.78 -3.72
N LEU A 87 10.97 17.89 -3.67
CA LEU A 87 10.41 18.55 -4.85
C LEU A 87 11.03 19.93 -4.98
N SER A 88 11.69 20.17 -6.11
CA SER A 88 12.19 21.51 -6.46
C SER A 88 11.04 22.41 -6.91
N SER A 89 11.23 23.74 -6.85
CA SER A 89 10.23 24.71 -7.30
C SER A 89 9.80 24.49 -8.76
N ASN A 90 10.74 24.13 -9.64
CA ASN A 90 10.45 23.84 -11.04
C ASN A 90 9.59 22.58 -11.20
N LEU A 91 9.83 21.55 -10.39
CA LEU A 91 9.00 20.35 -10.38
C LEU A 91 7.59 20.65 -9.85
N LEU A 92 7.46 21.44 -8.79
CA LEU A 92 6.15 21.87 -8.29
C LEU A 92 5.36 22.63 -9.35
N GLN A 93 6.02 23.56 -10.06
CA GLN A 93 5.40 24.29 -11.16
C GLN A 93 4.98 23.37 -12.32
N PHE A 94 5.78 22.34 -12.61
CA PHE A 94 5.41 21.35 -13.63
C PHE A 94 4.21 20.49 -13.19
N LEU A 95 4.18 20.04 -11.94
CA LEU A 95 3.07 19.24 -11.39
C LEU A 95 1.75 20.02 -11.31
N ASP A 96 1.81 21.35 -11.23
CA ASP A 96 0.63 22.24 -11.30
C ASP A 96 0.26 22.65 -12.75
N SER A 97 1.06 22.23 -13.74
CA SER A 97 0.84 22.63 -15.13
C SER A 97 -0.33 21.87 -15.76
N HIS A 98 -1.02 22.53 -16.70
CA HIS A 98 -2.05 21.90 -17.53
C HIS A 98 -1.52 20.66 -18.29
N GLN A 99 -0.23 20.67 -18.66
CA GLN A 99 0.42 19.52 -19.29
C GLN A 99 0.39 18.29 -18.37
N TRP A 100 0.77 18.45 -17.09
CA TRP A 100 0.77 17.34 -16.14
C TRP A 100 -0.64 16.88 -15.79
N HIS A 101 -1.57 17.81 -15.55
CA HIS A 101 -2.96 17.47 -15.26
C HIS A 101 -3.63 16.72 -16.42
N ASN A 102 -3.35 17.09 -17.67
CA ASN A 102 -3.82 16.34 -18.82
C ASN A 102 -3.18 14.96 -18.91
N PHE A 103 -1.88 14.87 -18.62
CA PHE A 103 -1.15 13.61 -18.64
C PHE A 103 -1.70 12.60 -17.64
N THR A 104 -2.03 13.05 -16.41
CA THR A 104 -2.53 12.23 -15.29
C THR A 104 -4.04 12.22 -15.15
N ARG A 105 -4.78 12.78 -16.12
CA ARG A 105 -6.24 12.94 -16.01
C ARG A 105 -6.96 11.63 -15.71
N GLY A 106 -6.60 10.54 -16.40
CA GLY A 106 -7.23 9.24 -16.20
C GLY A 106 -6.89 8.62 -14.84
N ASP A 107 -5.64 8.73 -14.40
CA ASP A 107 -5.22 8.29 -13.06
C ASP A 107 -5.97 9.08 -11.97
N SER A 108 -6.13 10.40 -12.15
CA SER A 108 -6.87 11.26 -11.23
C SER A 108 -8.35 10.91 -11.17
N LEU A 109 -8.97 10.63 -12.32
CA LEU A 109 -10.37 10.18 -12.39
C LEU A 109 -10.56 8.84 -11.68
N LEU A 110 -9.68 7.88 -11.91
CA LEU A 110 -9.70 6.58 -11.23
C LEU A 110 -9.52 6.77 -9.71
N TYR A 111 -8.53 7.56 -9.28
CA TYR A 111 -8.29 7.86 -7.87
C TYR A 111 -9.53 8.45 -7.17
N VAL A 112 -10.20 9.42 -7.81
CA VAL A 112 -11.44 10.01 -7.28
C VAL A 112 -12.56 8.96 -7.21
N ALA A 113 -12.72 8.15 -8.25
CA ALA A 113 -13.73 7.10 -8.29
C ALA A 113 -13.50 6.04 -7.21
N VAL A 114 -12.27 5.57 -7.02
CA VAL A 114 -11.88 4.60 -6.00
C VAL A 114 -12.11 5.17 -4.59
N ASN A 115 -11.69 6.41 -4.32
CA ASN A 115 -11.95 7.05 -3.02
C ASN A 115 -13.45 7.12 -2.71
N LYS A 116 -14.26 7.51 -3.71
CA LYS A 116 -15.71 7.56 -3.54
C LYS A 116 -16.31 6.17 -3.32
N SER A 117 -15.82 5.16 -4.03
CA SER A 117 -16.25 3.76 -3.86
C SER A 117 -15.91 3.24 -2.46
N LEU A 118 -14.70 3.54 -1.95
CA LEU A 118 -14.29 3.20 -0.59
C LEU A 118 -15.21 3.84 0.44
N ASP A 119 -15.55 5.12 0.31
CA ASP A 119 -16.48 5.80 1.22
C ASP A 119 -17.88 5.17 1.21
N LEU A 120 -18.42 4.84 0.03
CA LEU A 120 -19.71 4.17 -0.09
C LEU A 120 -19.68 2.78 0.56
N THR A 121 -18.58 2.06 0.43
CA THR A 121 -18.37 0.75 1.06
C THR A 121 -18.28 0.88 2.58
N ILE A 122 -17.57 1.89 3.09
CA ILE A 122 -17.50 2.21 4.52
C ILE A 122 -18.90 2.52 5.08
N ASP A 123 -19.70 3.29 4.34
CA ASP A 123 -21.06 3.61 4.75
C ASP A 123 -21.95 2.35 4.77
N ALA A 124 -21.81 1.46 3.79
CA ALA A 124 -22.56 0.20 3.70
C ALA A 124 -22.18 -0.79 4.83
N LEU A 125 -20.90 -0.88 5.18
CA LEU A 125 -20.41 -1.70 6.31
C LEU A 125 -20.71 -1.07 7.68
N GLY A 126 -21.08 0.21 7.70
CA GLY A 126 -21.31 1.00 8.89
C GLY A 126 -20.05 1.73 9.34
N ARG A 127 -20.02 3.05 9.08
CA ARG A 127 -18.87 3.93 9.37
C ARG A 127 -18.29 3.79 10.77
N LYS A 128 -19.15 3.73 11.81
CA LYS A 128 -18.70 3.55 13.21
C LYS A 128 -18.02 2.20 13.44
N THR A 129 -18.45 1.16 12.75
CA THR A 129 -17.84 -0.17 12.80
C THR A 129 -16.44 -0.13 12.21
N VAL A 130 -16.30 0.46 11.02
CA VAL A 130 -15.02 0.64 10.34
C VAL A 130 -14.07 1.47 11.20
N GLU A 131 -14.49 2.64 11.69
CA GLU A 131 -13.67 3.51 12.55
C GLU A 131 -13.16 2.78 13.81
N LYS A 132 -14.02 1.97 14.44
CA LYS A 132 -13.63 1.16 15.60
C LYS A 132 -12.58 0.11 15.23
N LYS A 133 -12.75 -0.55 14.08
CA LYS A 133 -11.82 -1.57 13.58
C LYS A 133 -10.49 -0.95 13.14
N VAL A 134 -10.48 0.23 12.53
CA VAL A 134 -9.26 0.99 12.21
C VAL A 134 -8.48 1.31 13.48
N LYS A 135 -9.13 1.83 14.52
CA LYS A 135 -8.47 2.09 15.81
C LYS A 135 -7.91 0.84 16.47
N TYR A 136 -8.63 -0.28 16.34
CA TYR A 136 -8.14 -1.56 16.85
C TYR A 136 -6.92 -2.07 16.06
N LEU A 137 -6.94 -1.93 14.73
CA LEU A 137 -5.82 -2.25 13.86
C LEU A 137 -4.60 -1.37 14.16
N GLU A 138 -4.78 -0.06 14.35
CA GLU A 138 -3.70 0.85 14.75
C GLU A 138 -3.06 0.42 16.07
N TRP A 139 -3.89 0.06 17.06
CA TRP A 139 -3.39 -0.48 18.32
C TRP A 139 -2.61 -1.78 18.11
N ALA A 140 -3.15 -2.76 17.37
CA ALA A 140 -2.50 -4.04 17.12
C ALA A 140 -1.17 -3.86 16.37
N LEU A 141 -1.15 -3.00 15.35
CA LEU A 141 0.06 -2.60 14.63
C LEU A 141 1.09 -1.97 15.58
N SER A 142 0.67 -1.11 16.51
CA SER A 142 1.60 -0.52 17.49
C SER A 142 2.26 -1.58 18.38
N GLN A 143 1.55 -2.67 18.71
CA GLN A 143 2.10 -3.76 19.53
C GLN A 143 3.14 -4.55 18.76
N VAL A 144 2.84 -4.96 17.52
CA VAL A 144 3.80 -5.71 16.70
C VAL A 144 5.01 -4.86 16.34
N GLN A 145 4.83 -3.59 15.99
CA GLN A 145 5.97 -2.70 15.70
C GLN A 145 6.88 -2.54 16.90
N THR A 146 6.31 -2.29 18.08
CA THR A 146 7.09 -2.10 19.31
C THR A 146 7.87 -3.35 19.71
N ARG A 147 7.29 -4.54 19.51
CA ARG A 147 7.87 -5.80 19.99
C ARG A 147 8.77 -6.49 18.97
N CYS A 148 8.53 -6.28 17.67
CA CYS A 148 9.21 -7.03 16.62
C CYS A 148 10.30 -6.24 15.88
N THR A 149 10.23 -4.90 15.84
CA THR A 149 11.14 -4.11 14.98
C THR A 149 12.62 -4.36 15.26
N ASP A 150 13.00 -4.56 16.52
CA ASP A 150 14.40 -4.78 16.91
C ASP A 150 14.82 -6.26 16.93
N GLU A 151 13.86 -7.19 16.81
CA GLU A 151 14.11 -8.63 16.73
C GLU A 151 14.28 -9.10 15.28
N VAL A 152 13.53 -8.50 14.36
CA VAL A 152 13.42 -8.94 12.97
C VAL A 152 14.67 -8.57 12.16
N VAL A 153 15.25 -9.58 11.53
CA VAL A 153 16.32 -9.42 10.55
C VAL A 153 15.68 -9.15 9.18
N PHE A 154 15.66 -7.88 8.78
CA PHE A 154 15.27 -7.48 7.43
C PHE A 154 16.39 -7.74 6.41
N PRO A 155 16.09 -7.87 5.11
CA PRO A 155 17.10 -8.09 4.06
C PRO A 155 18.14 -6.96 4.00
N CYS A 156 17.74 -5.74 4.37
CA CYS A 156 18.64 -4.60 4.53
C CYS A 156 18.59 -4.06 5.96
N SER A 157 19.77 -4.00 6.59
CA SER A 157 19.91 -3.32 7.88
C SER A 157 19.82 -1.79 7.75
N LYS A 158 19.64 -1.10 8.89
CA LYS A 158 19.68 0.38 8.97
C LYS A 158 21.00 0.97 8.45
N GLY A 159 22.08 0.19 8.39
CA GLY A 159 23.39 0.60 7.87
C GLY A 159 23.62 0.27 6.39
N GLY A 160 22.62 -0.27 5.68
CA GLY A 160 22.75 -0.65 4.27
C GLY A 160 23.57 -1.94 4.05
N VAL A 161 23.62 -2.82 5.06
CA VAL A 161 24.23 -4.14 4.93
C VAL A 161 23.15 -5.16 4.58
N PHE A 162 23.38 -5.92 3.51
CA PHE A 162 22.50 -6.99 3.06
C PHE A 162 22.62 -8.23 3.96
N ALA A 163 21.48 -8.81 4.32
CA ALA A 163 21.37 -10.04 5.10
C ALA A 163 20.71 -11.13 4.24
N ALA A 164 21.53 -12.11 3.81
CA ALA A 164 21.06 -13.24 3.02
C ALA A 164 20.12 -14.16 3.84
N ASP A 165 20.45 -14.36 5.11
CA ASP A 165 19.60 -15.03 6.09
C ASP A 165 18.76 -13.95 6.79
N ASN A 166 17.47 -13.89 6.45
CA ASN A 166 16.52 -12.90 6.96
C ASN A 166 15.19 -13.56 7.35
N ASP A 167 14.34 -12.82 8.05
CA ASP A 167 13.07 -13.33 8.61
C ASP A 167 11.86 -13.13 7.68
N CYS A 168 12.08 -13.01 6.37
CA CYS A 168 11.02 -12.81 5.38
C CYS A 168 10.53 -14.11 4.77
N LEU A 169 9.23 -14.17 4.45
CA LEU A 169 8.61 -15.36 3.85
C LEU A 169 9.08 -15.60 2.42
N LEU A 170 9.22 -14.53 1.64
CA LEU A 170 9.66 -14.59 0.26
C LEU A 170 10.42 -13.32 -0.09
N TRP A 171 11.71 -13.45 -0.40
CA TRP A 171 12.60 -12.33 -0.70
C TRP A 171 12.57 -11.27 0.41
N ASP A 172 11.98 -10.12 0.14
CA ASP A 172 11.82 -8.97 1.02
C ASP A 172 10.37 -8.78 1.51
N SER A 173 9.52 -9.78 1.29
CA SER A 173 8.09 -9.75 1.58
C SER A 173 7.74 -10.62 2.79
N GLY A 174 6.82 -10.12 3.63
CA GLY A 174 6.31 -10.86 4.80
C GLY A 174 7.32 -11.02 5.93
N CYS A 175 8.20 -10.03 6.13
CA CYS A 175 9.23 -10.07 7.17
C CYS A 175 8.65 -10.03 8.58
N GLY A 176 9.24 -10.84 9.47
CA GLY A 176 8.91 -10.85 10.89
C GLY A 176 7.65 -11.63 11.26
N TYR A 177 7.15 -12.48 10.35
CA TYR A 177 5.94 -13.29 10.56
C TYR A 177 5.98 -14.09 11.88
N ASN A 178 7.09 -14.73 12.22
CA ASN A 178 7.24 -15.48 13.48
C ASN A 178 7.03 -14.59 14.73
N CYS A 179 7.54 -13.35 14.70
CA CYS A 179 7.34 -12.43 15.82
C CYS A 179 5.89 -11.91 15.86
N ILE A 180 5.32 -11.59 14.69
CA ILE A 180 3.91 -11.17 14.58
C ILE A 180 3.00 -12.26 15.17
N ASP A 181 3.17 -13.52 14.76
CA ASP A 181 2.35 -14.65 15.21
C ASP A 181 2.43 -14.83 16.73
N ARG A 182 3.65 -14.74 17.30
CA ARG A 182 3.84 -14.80 18.75
C ARG A 182 3.13 -13.66 19.48
N VAL A 183 3.23 -12.43 18.98
CA VAL A 183 2.55 -11.27 19.59
C VAL A 183 1.02 -11.41 19.48
N VAL A 184 0.52 -11.91 18.35
CA VAL A 184 -0.89 -12.22 18.14
C VAL A 184 -1.39 -13.24 19.17
N GLU A 185 -0.64 -14.32 19.40
CA GLU A 185 -0.97 -15.35 20.39
C GLU A 185 -0.95 -14.80 21.82
N GLU A 186 0.12 -14.10 22.21
CA GLU A 186 0.29 -13.52 23.56
C GLU A 186 -0.82 -12.52 23.93
N LEU A 187 -1.28 -11.73 22.95
CA LEU A 187 -2.27 -10.68 23.14
C LEU A 187 -3.69 -11.10 22.76
N ASN A 188 -3.86 -12.33 22.25
CA ASN A 188 -5.12 -12.86 21.72
C ASN A 188 -5.77 -11.87 20.73
N ILE A 189 -4.98 -11.41 19.75
CA ILE A 189 -5.46 -10.53 18.69
C ILE A 189 -6.32 -11.34 17.73
N GLN A 190 -7.57 -10.91 17.54
CA GLN A 190 -8.55 -11.55 16.65
C GLN A 190 -8.94 -10.63 15.50
#